data_AF-A0A952NUY1-F1
#
_entry.id   AF-A0A952NUY1-F1
#
_cell.length_a   1.000
_cell.length_b   1.000
_cell.length_c   1.000
_cell.angle_alpha   90.00
_cell.angle_beta   90.00
_cell.angle_gamma   90.00
#
_symmetry.space_group_name_H-M   'P 1'
#
loop_
_entity.id
_entity.type
_entity.pdbx_description
1 polymer ?
#
loop_
_entity_poly.entity_id
_entity_poly.type
_entity_poly.pdbx_seq_one_letter_code
_entity_poly.pdbx_strand_id
1 'polypeptide(L)'
;MKRWLAPVLIPSWRFFDRIGTGIRLEYAWVPHPLADHLGAWREYRPRPARVPGLRALGHIFLNAAGNERLYVYGRAEKVLTEESARAVNDIQERIHDYDPPPPKRPFLIFRLTDREDDDLLFVSEARRFDKETS
;
A
#
# COMPACT_ATOMS: atom_id res chain seq x y z
N MET A 1 39.63 22.43 26.94
CA MET A 1 38.56 21.42 27.11
C MET A 1 37.30 21.90 26.39
N LYS A 2 36.90 21.27 25.28
CA LYS A 2 35.66 21.62 24.56
C LYS A 2 34.83 20.34 24.41
N ARG A 3 33.92 20.10 25.35
CA ARG A 3 32.94 19.00 25.31
C ARG A 3 31.82 19.42 24.36
N TRP A 4 31.70 18.73 23.23
CA TRP A 4 30.55 18.86 22.36
C TRP A 4 29.42 18.01 22.94
N LEU A 5 28.35 18.68 23.36
CA LEU A 5 27.06 18.04 23.58
C LEU A 5 26.54 17.62 22.20
N ALA A 6 26.76 16.37 21.80
CA ALA A 6 25.98 15.82 20.71
C ALA A 6 24.53 15.78 21.18
N PRO A 7 23.59 16.51 20.55
CA PRO A 7 22.20 16.44 20.96
C PRO A 7 21.72 15.01 20.71
N VAL A 8 21.05 14.45 21.71
CA VAL A 8 20.28 13.21 21.61
C VAL A 8 19.27 13.37 20.47
N LEU A 9 19.66 12.93 19.29
CA LEU A 9 18.85 12.86 18.06
C LEU A 9 18.26 11.46 17.92
N ILE A 10 17.74 10.92 19.02
CA ILE A 10 16.90 9.74 18.96
C ILE A 10 15.52 10.24 19.36
N PRO A 11 14.60 10.51 18.40
CA PRO A 11 13.20 10.64 18.77
C PRO A 11 12.86 9.35 19.50
N SER A 12 12.21 9.42 20.66
CA SER A 12 11.94 8.25 21.49
C SER A 12 11.19 7.19 20.67
N TRP A 13 11.91 6.20 20.13
CA TRP A 13 11.38 5.09 19.33
C TRP A 13 10.50 4.15 20.16
N ARG A 14 10.26 4.48 21.44
CA ARG A 14 9.28 3.87 22.32
C ARG A 14 7.82 4.29 22.03
N PHE A 15 7.57 5.16 21.04
CA PHE A 15 6.21 5.51 20.59
C PHE A 15 5.62 4.49 19.60
N PHE A 16 6.41 3.50 19.22
CA PHE A 16 6.13 2.57 18.14
C PHE A 16 5.83 1.14 18.65
N ASP A 17 5.20 1.03 19.82
CA ASP A 17 4.82 -0.27 20.41
C ASP A 17 3.75 -1.00 19.58
N ARG A 18 3.17 -0.30 18.60
CA ARG A 18 2.41 -0.86 17.48
C ARG A 18 2.74 -0.08 16.20
N ILE A 19 3.93 -0.31 15.62
CA ILE A 19 4.08 -0.01 14.18
C ILE A 19 3.26 -1.05 13.44
N GLY A 20 1.96 -0.78 13.24
CA GLY A 20 1.07 -1.63 12.45
C GLY A 20 1.59 -1.72 11.02
N THR A 21 2.48 -2.67 10.75
CA THR A 21 3.11 -2.89 9.43
C THR A 21 3.08 -4.36 9.03
N GLY A 22 2.10 -5.10 9.55
CA GLY A 22 1.70 -6.40 9.04
C GLY A 22 0.84 -6.30 7.78
N ILE A 23 0.18 -5.18 7.49
CA ILE A 23 -0.79 -5.19 6.37
C ILE A 23 -0.05 -5.14 5.03
N ARG A 24 -0.24 -6.16 4.20
CA ARG A 24 0.13 -6.20 2.79
C ARG A 24 -1.11 -5.91 1.95
N LEU A 25 -0.96 -5.00 0.99
CA LEU A 25 -1.99 -4.73 0.02
C LEU A 25 -1.65 -5.45 -1.28
N GLU A 26 -2.57 -6.27 -1.75
CA GLU A 26 -2.45 -6.95 -3.03
C GLU A 26 -3.66 -6.66 -3.90
N TYR A 27 -3.45 -6.63 -5.21
CA TYR A 27 -4.51 -6.34 -6.16
C TYR A 27 -4.45 -7.27 -7.36
N ALA A 28 -5.60 -7.42 -8.02
CA ALA A 28 -5.73 -8.19 -9.24
C ALA A 28 -6.70 -7.51 -10.20
N TRP A 29 -6.37 -7.57 -11.48
CA TRP A 29 -7.30 -7.24 -12.55
C TRP A 29 -8.03 -8.51 -12.98
N VAL A 30 -9.36 -8.47 -12.98
CA VAL A 30 -10.23 -9.61 -13.32
C VAL A 30 -11.16 -9.29 -14.48
N PRO A 31 -11.48 -10.27 -15.34
CA PRO A 31 -12.39 -10.07 -16.47
C PRO A 31 -13.84 -9.92 -16.05
N HIS A 32 -14.23 -10.55 -14.93
CA HIS A 32 -15.58 -10.55 -14.41
C HIS A 32 -15.54 -10.58 -12.86
N PRO A 33 -16.46 -9.89 -12.16
CA PRO A 33 -16.51 -9.89 -10.68
C PRO A 33 -16.71 -11.28 -10.06
N LEU A 34 -17.36 -12.19 -10.78
CA LEU A 34 -17.61 -13.58 -10.36
C LEU A 34 -16.61 -14.59 -10.96
N ALA A 35 -15.46 -14.15 -11.47
CA ALA A 35 -14.49 -15.09 -12.02
C ALA A 35 -13.89 -15.96 -10.90
N ASP A 36 -14.08 -17.28 -10.99
CA ASP A 36 -13.55 -18.26 -10.01
C ASP A 36 -12.01 -18.22 -9.87
N HIS A 37 -11.33 -17.73 -10.90
CA HIS A 37 -9.92 -17.43 -10.88
C HIS A 37 -9.69 -15.92 -10.84
N LEU A 38 -9.75 -15.36 -9.62
CA LEU A 38 -9.11 -14.08 -9.34
C LEU A 38 -7.63 -14.27 -9.71
N GLY A 39 -7.13 -13.49 -10.67
CA GLY A 39 -5.84 -13.75 -11.34
C GLY A 39 -4.62 -13.71 -10.40
N ALA A 40 -3.42 -13.60 -10.99
CA ALA A 40 -2.19 -13.44 -10.21
C ALA A 40 -2.25 -12.16 -9.35
N TRP A 41 -2.40 -12.31 -8.03
CA TRP A 41 -2.33 -11.22 -7.07
C TRP A 41 -0.96 -10.55 -7.12
N ARG A 42 -0.96 -9.21 -7.14
CA ARG A 42 0.24 -8.39 -7.21
C ARG A 42 0.32 -7.50 -5.99
N GLU A 43 1.46 -7.50 -5.30
CA GLU A 43 1.71 -6.59 -4.18
C GLU A 43 1.75 -5.13 -4.69
N TYR A 44 1.03 -4.23 -4.04
CA TYR A 44 1.08 -2.80 -4.33
C TYR A 44 2.39 -2.20 -3.80
N ARG A 45 3.22 -1.71 -4.72
CA ARG A 45 4.54 -1.10 -4.43
C ARG A 45 5.41 -1.98 -3.50
N PRO A 46 5.84 -3.18 -3.98
CA PRO A 46 6.65 -4.09 -3.18
C PRO A 46 7.91 -3.40 -2.68
N ARG A 47 8.33 -3.72 -1.44
CA ARG A 47 9.57 -3.17 -0.89
C ARG A 47 10.76 -3.68 -1.71
N PRO A 48 11.67 -2.79 -2.16
CA PRO A 48 12.85 -3.22 -2.89
C PRO A 48 13.72 -4.10 -1.99
N ALA A 49 14.12 -5.27 -2.50
CA ALA A 49 14.91 -6.24 -1.73
C ALA A 49 16.30 -5.72 -1.33
N ARG A 50 16.85 -4.76 -2.07
CA ARG A 50 18.11 -4.08 -1.77
C ARG A 50 18.02 -2.61 -2.14
N VAL A 51 18.42 -1.74 -1.21
CA VAL A 51 18.60 -0.31 -1.47
C VAL A 51 20.11 -0.02 -1.41
N PRO A 52 20.74 0.49 -2.49
CA PRO A 52 22.15 0.87 -2.45
C PRO A 52 22.38 1.97 -1.41
N GLY A 53 23.47 1.90 -0.64
CA GLY A 53 23.71 2.80 0.50
C GLY A 53 23.70 4.30 0.16
N LEU A 54 24.15 4.68 -1.04
CA LEU A 54 24.10 6.09 -1.50
C LEU A 54 22.67 6.55 -1.84
N ARG A 55 21.78 5.65 -2.29
CA ARG A 55 20.35 5.95 -2.47
C ARG A 55 19.60 6.02 -1.14
N ALA A 56 20.03 5.26 -0.13
CA ALA A 56 19.45 5.30 1.21
C ALA A 56 19.57 6.71 1.84
N LEU A 57 20.69 7.40 1.64
CA LEU A 57 20.88 8.78 2.10
C LEU A 57 19.93 9.78 1.41
N GLY A 58 19.67 9.59 0.11
CA GLY A 58 18.70 10.42 -0.63
C GLY A 58 17.25 10.25 -0.14
N HIS A 59 16.88 9.06 0.33
CA HIS A 59 15.54 8.78 0.88
C HIS A 59 15.21 9.53 2.18
N ILE A 60 16.23 10.00 2.92
CA ILE A 60 16.03 10.83 4.12
C ILE A 60 15.49 12.21 3.75
N PHE A 61 15.92 12.74 2.60
CA PHE A 61 15.55 14.10 2.15
C PHE A 61 14.38 14.13 1.17
N LEU A 62 14.09 13.03 0.46
CA LEU A 62 13.04 12.94 -0.56
C LEU A 62 12.29 11.61 -0.45
N ASN A 63 11.18 11.59 0.29
CA ASN A 63 10.33 10.39 0.43
C ASN A 63 8.90 10.59 -0.09
N ALA A 64 8.76 11.19 -1.28
CA ALA A 64 7.45 11.30 -1.95
C ALA A 64 6.78 9.92 -2.15
N ALA A 65 7.57 8.88 -2.44
CA ALA A 65 7.07 7.51 -2.59
C ALA A 65 6.65 6.84 -1.26
N GLY A 66 7.21 7.28 -0.12
CA GLY A 66 6.82 6.84 1.21
C GLY A 66 5.53 7.50 1.68
N ASN A 67 5.29 8.76 1.32
CA ASN A 67 4.03 9.45 1.61
C ASN A 67 2.84 8.72 0.97
N GLU A 68 2.99 8.28 -0.29
CA GLU A 68 1.95 7.51 -0.98
C GLU A 68 1.65 6.18 -0.27
N ARG A 69 2.68 5.44 0.16
CA ARG A 69 2.47 4.19 0.91
C ARG A 69 1.81 4.43 2.24
N LEU A 70 2.25 5.44 2.99
CA LEU A 70 1.64 5.81 4.27
C LEU A 70 0.18 6.22 4.11
N TYR A 71 -0.15 6.95 3.05
CA TYR A 71 -1.52 7.31 2.71
C TYR A 71 -2.37 6.05 2.48
N VAL A 72 -1.95 5.15 1.58
CA VAL A 72 -2.67 3.91 1.29
C VAL A 72 -2.81 3.04 2.53
N TYR A 73 -1.79 2.93 3.38
CA TYR A 73 -1.88 2.18 4.64
C TYR A 73 -2.85 2.81 5.63
N GLY A 74 -2.88 4.14 5.76
CA GLY A 74 -3.87 4.83 6.58
C GLY A 74 -5.30 4.60 6.06
N ARG A 75 -5.50 4.47 4.74
CA ARG A 75 -6.80 4.06 4.19
C ARG A 75 -7.09 2.60 4.48
N ALA A 76 -6.11 1.70 4.37
CA ALA A 76 -6.28 0.28 4.69
C ALA A 76 -6.69 0.07 6.16
N GLU A 77 -6.09 0.81 7.08
CA GLU A 77 -6.49 0.81 8.49
C GLU A 77 -7.95 1.23 8.66
N LYS A 78 -8.39 2.28 7.94
CA LYS A 78 -9.80 2.72 7.94
C LYS A 78 -10.75 1.69 7.33
N VAL A 79 -10.32 0.91 6.35
CA VAL A 79 -11.11 -0.22 5.84
C VAL A 79 -11.31 -1.27 6.92
N LEU A 80 -10.26 -1.63 7.66
CA LEU A 80 -10.31 -2.68 8.68
C LEU A 80 -11.00 -2.25 9.98
N THR A 81 -10.94 -0.97 10.34
CA THR A 81 -11.43 -0.46 11.64
C THR A 81 -12.82 0.16 11.57
N GLU A 82 -13.16 0.79 10.45
CA GLU A 82 -14.39 1.57 10.28
C GLU A 82 -15.24 1.10 9.09
N GLU A 83 -14.84 0.02 8.40
CA GLU A 83 -15.52 -0.50 7.20
C GLU A 83 -15.79 0.59 6.15
N SER A 84 -14.84 1.52 5.99
CA SER A 84 -15.05 2.74 5.23
C SER A 84 -15.07 2.50 3.71
N ALA A 85 -16.26 2.54 3.09
CA ALA A 85 -16.42 2.46 1.64
C ALA A 85 -15.61 3.54 0.88
N ARG A 86 -15.49 4.75 1.45
CA ARG A 86 -14.64 5.80 0.89
C ARG A 86 -13.17 5.39 0.86
N ALA A 87 -12.69 4.70 1.90
CA ALA A 87 -11.31 4.23 1.94
C ALA A 87 -11.04 3.14 0.90
N VAL A 88 -12.01 2.25 0.65
CA VAL A 88 -11.97 1.28 -0.45
C VAL A 88 -11.83 1.99 -1.79
N ASN A 89 -12.65 3.01 -2.05
CA ASN A 89 -12.60 3.77 -3.30
C ASN A 89 -11.26 4.50 -3.50
N ASP A 90 -10.76 5.18 -2.46
CA ASP A 90 -9.48 5.88 -2.52
C ASP A 90 -8.35 4.90 -2.85
N ILE A 91 -8.35 3.70 -2.25
CA ILE A 91 -7.36 2.65 -2.52
C ILE A 91 -7.44 2.18 -3.97
N GLN A 92 -8.64 1.90 -4.48
CA GLN A 92 -8.83 1.43 -5.86
C GLN A 92 -8.37 2.48 -6.88
N GLU A 93 -8.64 3.76 -6.63
CA GLU A 93 -8.16 4.86 -7.47
C GLU A 93 -6.62 4.94 -7.47
N ARG A 94 -5.98 4.83 -6.31
CA ARG A 94 -4.50 4.82 -6.24
C ARG A 94 -3.88 3.62 -6.95
N ILE A 95 -4.51 2.45 -6.89
CA ILE A 95 -4.05 1.26 -7.61
C ILE A 95 -4.24 1.44 -9.12
N HIS A 96 -5.38 1.95 -9.56
CA HIS A 96 -5.64 2.26 -10.96
C HIS A 96 -4.60 3.24 -11.54
N ASP A 97 -4.29 4.31 -10.81
CA ASP A 97 -3.30 5.31 -11.23
C ASP A 97 -1.87 4.74 -11.26
N TYR A 98 -1.58 3.74 -10.42
CA TYR A 98 -0.29 3.07 -10.34
C TYR A 98 -0.09 2.01 -11.42
N ASP A 99 -1.13 1.19 -11.68
CA ASP A 99 -1.13 0.09 -12.65
C ASP A 99 -2.42 0.16 -13.48
N PRO A 100 -2.42 0.83 -14.65
CA PRO A 100 -3.63 1.06 -15.43
C PRO A 100 -4.25 -0.25 -15.94
N PRO A 101 -5.57 -0.27 -16.19
CA PRO A 101 -6.31 -1.48 -16.49
C PRO A 101 -5.84 -2.14 -17.79
N PRO A 102 -5.63 -3.47 -17.82
CA PRO A 102 -5.40 -4.19 -19.05
C PRO A 102 -6.70 -4.27 -19.87
N PRO A 103 -6.62 -4.30 -21.22
CA PRO A 103 -7.78 -4.17 -22.10
C PRO A 103 -8.85 -5.26 -21.97
N LYS A 104 -8.50 -6.43 -21.42
CA LYS A 104 -9.40 -7.58 -21.29
C LYS A 104 -9.82 -7.88 -19.84
N ARG A 105 -9.40 -7.08 -18.86
CA ARG A 105 -9.75 -7.29 -17.44
C ARG A 105 -10.11 -5.95 -16.78
N PRO A 106 -11.35 -5.48 -16.98
CA PRO A 106 -11.74 -4.11 -16.62
C PRO A 106 -12.09 -3.93 -15.13
N PHE A 107 -12.14 -5.01 -14.36
CA PHE A 107 -12.48 -4.95 -12.94
C PHE A 107 -11.21 -5.03 -12.08
N LEU A 108 -11.12 -4.14 -11.11
CA LEU A 108 -10.10 -4.13 -10.08
C LEU A 108 -10.66 -4.70 -8.80
N ILE A 109 -9.94 -5.66 -8.22
CA ILE A 109 -10.15 -6.14 -6.86
C ILE A 109 -8.85 -5.98 -6.07
N PHE A 110 -8.96 -5.63 -4.79
CA PHE A 110 -7.81 -5.67 -3.89
C PHE A 110 -8.15 -6.48 -2.64
N ARG A 111 -7.10 -6.98 -1.99
CA ARG A 111 -7.17 -7.63 -0.70
C ARG A 111 -6.11 -7.06 0.24
N LEU A 112 -6.43 -7.12 1.53
CA LEU A 112 -5.50 -6.86 2.60
C LEU A 112 -5.18 -8.20 3.25
N THR A 113 -3.91 -8.51 3.38
CA THR A 113 -3.44 -9.68 4.12
C THR A 113 -2.53 -9.24 5.25
N ASP A 114 -2.44 -10.05 6.30
CA ASP A 114 -1.32 -9.94 7.22
C ASP A 114 -0.04 -10.42 6.52
N ARG A 115 1.11 -9.87 6.90
CA ARG A 115 2.41 -10.10 6.27
C ARG A 115 3.18 -11.18 6.98
N GLU A 116 2.92 -11.40 8.26
CA GLU A 116 3.55 -12.46 9.05
C GLU A 116 2.86 -13.80 8.79
N ASP A 117 1.52 -13.79 8.83
CA ASP A 117 0.72 -15.02 8.75
C ASP A 117 0.09 -15.26 7.37
N ASP A 118 0.20 -14.31 6.42
CA ASP A 118 -0.50 -14.32 5.11
C ASP A 118 -2.04 -14.45 5.24
N ASP A 119 -2.57 -14.17 6.44
CA ASP A 119 -3.98 -14.24 6.76
C ASP A 119 -4.78 -13.20 5.98
N LEU A 120 -5.90 -13.63 5.39
CA LEU A 120 -6.78 -12.75 4.66
C LEU A 120 -7.59 -11.87 5.62
N LEU A 121 -7.30 -10.58 5.63
CA LEU A 121 -7.96 -9.60 6.51
C LEU A 121 -9.18 -8.97 5.83
N PHE A 122 -9.11 -8.74 4.51
CA PHE A 122 -10.18 -8.07 3.76
C PHE A 122 -10.07 -8.38 2.27
N VAL A 123 -11.21 -8.41 1.57
CA VAL A 123 -11.30 -8.41 0.11
C VAL A 123 -12.32 -7.35 -0.31
N SER A 124 -11.94 -6.49 -1.25
CA SER A 124 -12.82 -5.47 -1.78
C SER A 124 -13.87 -6.07 -2.71
N GLU A 125 -14.98 -5.37 -2.89
CA GLU A 125 -15.81 -5.59 -4.06
C GLU A 125 -15.05 -5.24 -5.34
N ALA A 126 -15.39 -5.90 -6.44
CA ALA A 126 -14.78 -5.65 -7.74
C ALA A 126 -15.33 -4.35 -8.34
N ARG A 127 -14.46 -3.35 -8.57
CA ARG A 127 -14.83 -2.07 -9.18
C ARG A 127 -14.40 -2.03 -10.65
N ARG A 128 -15.32 -1.64 -11.53
CA ARG A 128 -15.02 -1.43 -12.94
C ARG A 128 -14.37 -0.06 -13.16
N PHE A 129 -13.27 -0.04 -13.93
CA PHE A 129 -12.65 1.18 -14.41
C PHE A 129 -12.79 1.21 -15.93
N ASP A 130 -13.81 1.92 -16.42
CA ASP A 130 -13.96 2.15 -17.85
C ASP A 130 -12.94 3.20 -18.31
N LYS A 131 -12.28 2.95 -19.43
CA LYS A 131 -11.60 4.02 -20.16
C LYS A 131 -12.71 4.90 -20.72
N GLU A 132 -13.06 5.99 -20.03
CA GLU A 132 -13.60 7.15 -20.73
C GLU A 132 -12.55 7.54 -21.76
N THR A 133 -12.83 7.15 -22.98
CA THR A 133 -12.10 7.59 -24.16
C THR A 133 -12.46 9.04 -24.34
N SER A 134 -11.53 9.96 -24.09
CA SER A 134 -11.50 11.23 -24.82
C SER A 134 -10.09 11.78 -24.92
#